data_AF-A0A941CPV6-F1
#
_entry.id   AF-A0A941CPV6-F1
#
_cell.length_a   1.000
_cell.length_b   1.000
_cell.length_c   1.000
_cell.angle_alpha   90.00
_cell.angle_beta   90.00
_cell.angle_gamma   90.00
#
_symmetry.space_group_name_H-M   'P 1'
#
loop_
_entity.id
_entity.type
_entity.pdbx_description
1 polymer ?
#
loop_
_entity_poly.entity_id
_entity_poly.type
_entity_poly.pdbx_seq_one_letter_code
_entity_poly.pdbx_strand_id
1 'polypeptide(L)'
;MENHQAGTALIMPRDTTAVLESFLLRNLGRKRILFLRHGGNTEGIREQLMLLGQSRGFAYVYASAEETDLRKALPPLLRDKFPQLVVLEGIRKSSESSSWEKIHGLCRWILELVEEEAKAFLHGDTTLVLLADEDFPLTEFSRQSLTWATEAALLDLRDFQQRVEARLAVYRKKILGIDAPGSAGQLPEKHQLRNYSMEVRDDLQSSPYLMDITQEELSSLKSPRVMAVNFFYPLLRRHALERFFQALGVSAGLSENLESLELDGEYAGQPVVKIPLGDGSCAWIFCRYAEEDFLPGAFPNEKVWETLRGTLHSQDRIILLYPRGNTALQQAARQAEVSMGKDSPMILAMSWEELILRMLSLKRDNRLAYYYKEWFSIKYLRY
;
A
#
# COMPACT_ATOMS: atom_id res chain seq x y z
N MET A 1 29.24 -39.14 -7.39
CA MET A 1 27.97 -39.90 -7.48
C MET A 1 26.92 -39.13 -6.73
N GLU A 2 25.74 -39.10 -7.30
CA GLU A 2 24.68 -38.12 -7.12
C GLU A 2 24.07 -38.14 -5.71
N ASN A 3 23.52 -36.99 -5.31
CA ASN A 3 22.15 -37.02 -4.81
C ASN A 3 21.39 -35.76 -5.22
N HIS A 4 20.24 -36.03 -5.83
CA HIS A 4 19.37 -35.09 -6.50
C HIS A 4 18.61 -34.15 -5.56
N GLN A 5 18.24 -33.04 -6.19
CA GLN A 5 17.25 -32.04 -5.83
C GLN A 5 16.01 -32.60 -5.10
N ALA A 6 15.59 -31.89 -4.06
CA ALA A 6 14.18 -31.73 -3.74
C ALA A 6 13.83 -30.27 -4.03
N GLY A 7 13.16 -30.05 -5.16
CA GLY A 7 12.61 -28.75 -5.52
C GLY A 7 11.45 -28.41 -4.58
N THR A 8 11.68 -27.46 -3.68
CA THR A 8 10.60 -26.85 -2.91
C THR A 8 9.82 -25.94 -3.86
N ALA A 9 8.69 -26.42 -4.38
CA ALA A 9 7.74 -25.56 -5.07
C ALA A 9 7.28 -24.50 -4.07
N LEU A 10 7.76 -23.26 -4.25
CA LEU A 10 7.28 -22.09 -3.50
C LEU A 10 5.83 -21.86 -3.93
N ILE A 11 4.91 -22.31 -3.08
CA ILE A 11 3.47 -22.07 -3.26
C ILE A 11 3.26 -20.57 -3.09
N MET A 12 2.89 -19.89 -4.19
CA MET A 12 2.42 -18.51 -4.17
C MET A 12 1.27 -18.37 -3.15
N PRO A 13 1.22 -17.31 -2.33
CA PRO A 13 0.00 -16.97 -1.61
C PRO A 13 -1.18 -16.95 -2.59
N ARG A 14 -2.32 -17.55 -2.23
CA ARG A 14 -3.48 -17.67 -3.13
C ARG A 14 -3.93 -16.33 -3.72
N ASP A 15 -3.72 -15.23 -2.98
CA ASP A 15 -4.09 -13.88 -3.41
C ASP A 15 -3.17 -13.32 -4.50
N THR A 16 -1.88 -13.67 -4.51
CA THR A 16 -0.92 -13.17 -5.52
C THR A 16 -1.31 -13.64 -6.93
N THR A 17 -1.78 -14.87 -7.06
CA THR A 17 -2.25 -15.45 -8.33
C THR A 17 -3.46 -14.70 -8.87
N ALA A 18 -4.48 -14.48 -8.03
CA ALA A 18 -5.71 -13.79 -8.45
C ALA A 18 -5.44 -12.31 -8.80
N VAL A 19 -4.53 -11.65 -8.07
CA VAL A 19 -4.10 -10.28 -8.35
C VAL A 19 -3.34 -10.21 -9.67
N LEU A 20 -2.38 -11.12 -9.91
CA LEU A 20 -1.63 -11.18 -11.16
C LEU A 20 -2.56 -11.45 -12.34
N GLU A 21 -3.45 -12.43 -12.23
CA GLU A 21 -4.43 -12.74 -13.28
C GLU A 21 -5.30 -11.53 -13.58
N SER A 22 -5.93 -10.92 -12.57
CA SER A 22 -6.76 -9.71 -12.74
C SER A 22 -5.98 -8.55 -13.37
N PHE A 23 -4.72 -8.37 -13.00
CA PHE A 23 -3.84 -7.36 -13.60
C PHE A 23 -3.56 -7.65 -15.08
N LEU A 24 -3.20 -8.89 -15.43
CA LEU A 24 -2.95 -9.26 -16.83
C LEU A 24 -4.22 -9.13 -17.66
N LEU A 25 -5.38 -9.59 -17.15
CA LEU A 25 -6.67 -9.46 -17.84
C LEU A 25 -7.03 -8.02 -18.19
N ARG A 26 -6.63 -7.06 -17.35
CA ARG A 26 -6.93 -5.64 -17.56
C ARG A 26 -5.97 -4.96 -18.52
N ASN A 27 -4.74 -5.45 -18.63
CA ASN A 27 -3.64 -4.70 -19.29
C ASN A 27 -3.02 -5.42 -20.49
N LEU A 28 -3.10 -6.75 -20.58
CA LEU A 28 -2.53 -7.53 -21.68
C LEU A 28 -3.18 -7.11 -23.01
N GLY A 29 -2.35 -6.75 -24.00
CA GLY A 29 -2.80 -6.20 -25.29
C GLY A 29 -3.32 -4.75 -25.24
N ARG A 30 -3.46 -4.14 -24.07
CA ARG A 30 -3.79 -2.70 -23.91
C ARG A 30 -2.58 -1.85 -23.55
N LYS A 31 -1.61 -2.46 -22.88
CA LYS A 31 -0.36 -1.87 -22.43
C LYS A 31 0.76 -2.64 -23.07
N ARG A 32 1.73 -1.93 -23.64
CA ARG A 32 2.90 -2.55 -24.25
C ARG A 32 3.89 -3.04 -23.21
N ILE A 33 3.92 -2.42 -22.03
CA ILE A 33 4.88 -2.74 -20.98
C ILE A 33 4.14 -3.00 -19.66
N LEU A 34 4.47 -4.11 -19.02
CA LEU A 34 3.96 -4.54 -17.72
C LEU A 34 5.15 -4.69 -16.78
N PHE A 35 5.29 -3.80 -15.81
CA PHE A 35 6.29 -3.97 -14.75
C PHE A 35 5.71 -4.77 -13.60
N LEU A 36 6.34 -5.89 -13.26
CA LEU A 36 6.00 -6.70 -12.11
C LEU A 36 7.18 -6.71 -11.16
N ARG A 37 7.06 -6.02 -10.02
CA ARG A 37 8.04 -6.13 -8.94
C ARG A 37 7.68 -7.31 -8.06
N HIS A 38 8.60 -8.24 -7.82
CA HIS A 38 8.36 -9.40 -6.98
C HIS A 38 9.15 -9.35 -5.67
N GLY A 39 8.60 -9.96 -4.62
CA GLY A 39 9.25 -10.15 -3.31
C GLY A 39 9.96 -11.50 -3.17
N GLY A 40 10.04 -12.26 -4.26
CA GLY A 40 10.50 -13.65 -4.28
C GLY A 40 9.59 -14.51 -5.17
N ASN A 41 9.96 -15.78 -5.35
CA ASN A 41 9.25 -16.75 -6.18
C ASN A 41 9.12 -16.39 -7.67
N THR A 42 10.23 -15.95 -8.27
CA THR A 42 10.25 -15.61 -9.70
C THR A 42 9.80 -16.77 -10.59
N GLU A 43 10.16 -18.00 -10.22
CA GLU A 43 9.75 -19.22 -10.93
C GLU A 43 8.22 -19.39 -10.97
N GLY A 44 7.54 -19.29 -9.81
CA GLY A 44 6.08 -19.41 -9.75
C GLY A 44 5.37 -18.30 -10.53
N ILE A 45 5.91 -17.08 -10.51
CA ILE A 45 5.39 -15.96 -11.32
C ILE A 45 5.57 -16.26 -12.82
N ARG A 46 6.72 -16.80 -13.20
CA ARG A 46 7.05 -17.17 -14.58
C ARG A 46 6.12 -18.25 -15.12
N GLU A 47 5.91 -19.32 -14.35
CA GLU A 47 4.97 -20.38 -14.71
C GLU A 47 3.56 -19.83 -14.91
N GLN A 48 3.10 -18.93 -14.03
CA GLN A 48 1.78 -18.30 -14.16
C GLN A 48 1.68 -17.42 -15.40
N LEU A 49 2.69 -16.60 -15.68
CA LEU A 49 2.74 -15.78 -16.89
C LEU A 49 2.67 -16.64 -18.16
N MET A 50 3.41 -17.75 -18.18
CA MET A 50 3.38 -18.70 -19.29
C MET A 50 1.98 -19.32 -19.47
N LEU A 51 1.39 -19.86 -18.40
CA LEU A 51 0.06 -20.48 -18.46
C LEU A 51 -1.02 -19.48 -18.89
N LEU A 52 -1.01 -18.27 -18.31
CA LEU A 52 -1.97 -17.22 -18.63
C LEU A 52 -1.78 -16.70 -20.06
N GLY A 53 -0.54 -16.48 -20.49
CA GLY A 53 -0.23 -16.10 -21.87
C GLY A 53 -0.72 -17.14 -22.87
N GLN A 54 -0.42 -18.42 -22.66
CA GLN A 54 -0.86 -19.52 -23.51
C GLN A 54 -2.38 -19.64 -23.57
N SER A 55 -3.07 -19.52 -22.43
CA SER A 55 -4.55 -19.56 -22.36
C SER A 55 -5.21 -18.43 -23.18
N ARG A 56 -4.45 -17.36 -23.46
CA ARG A 56 -4.88 -16.17 -24.20
C ARG A 56 -4.37 -16.14 -25.64
N GLY A 57 -3.71 -17.21 -26.09
CA GLY A 57 -3.16 -17.31 -27.44
C GLY A 57 -1.86 -16.51 -27.66
N PHE A 58 -1.17 -16.13 -26.58
CA PHE A 58 0.14 -15.49 -26.68
C PHE A 58 1.24 -16.54 -26.80
N ALA A 59 2.18 -16.31 -27.71
CA ALA A 59 3.46 -16.99 -27.71
C ALA A 59 4.32 -16.46 -26.55
N TYR A 60 4.72 -17.35 -25.65
CA TYR A 60 5.53 -17.01 -24.50
C TYR A 60 7.02 -17.00 -24.86
N VAL A 61 7.71 -15.90 -24.55
CA VAL A 61 9.16 -15.75 -24.74
C VAL A 61 9.77 -15.28 -23.44
N TYR A 62 10.90 -15.86 -23.05
CA TYR A 62 11.61 -15.52 -21.82
C TYR A 62 13.06 -15.16 -22.16
N ALA A 63 13.56 -14.09 -21.53
CA ALA A 63 14.95 -13.66 -21.64
C ALA A 63 15.44 -13.05 -20.31
N SER A 64 16.75 -13.07 -20.08
CA SER A 64 17.36 -12.42 -18.92
C SER A 64 17.80 -11.01 -19.29
N ALA A 65 17.56 -10.03 -18.41
CA ALA A 65 18.03 -8.66 -18.55
C ALA A 65 19.57 -8.54 -18.38
N GLU A 66 20.23 -9.57 -17.85
CA GLU A 66 21.70 -9.65 -17.81
C GLU A 66 22.30 -10.02 -19.18
N GLU A 67 21.48 -10.52 -20.12
CA GLU A 67 21.92 -10.73 -21.49
C GLU A 67 22.13 -9.38 -22.18
N THR A 68 23.38 -9.06 -22.45
CA THR A 68 23.84 -7.78 -23.02
C THR A 68 23.27 -7.47 -24.41
N ASP A 69 22.64 -8.44 -25.07
CA ASP A 69 22.05 -8.27 -26.39
C ASP A 69 20.73 -9.04 -26.47
N LEU A 70 19.64 -8.37 -26.09
CA LEU A 70 18.29 -8.93 -26.18
C LEU A 70 17.87 -9.30 -27.62
N ARG A 71 18.55 -8.78 -28.64
CA ARG A 71 18.33 -9.21 -30.04
C ARG A 71 18.75 -10.66 -30.25
N LYS A 72 19.69 -11.16 -29.46
CA LYS A 72 20.12 -12.56 -29.45
C LYS A 72 19.26 -13.42 -28.53
N ALA A 73 18.77 -12.84 -27.44
CA ALA A 73 17.94 -13.51 -26.45
C ALA A 73 16.51 -13.77 -26.94
N LEU A 74 15.97 -12.89 -27.79
CA LEU A 74 14.71 -13.11 -28.48
C LEU A 74 14.98 -14.00 -29.69
N PRO A 75 14.67 -15.30 -29.65
CA PRO A 75 14.81 -16.13 -30.83
C PRO A 75 13.99 -15.52 -31.98
N PRO A 76 14.34 -15.78 -33.26
CA PRO A 76 13.54 -15.39 -34.43
C PRO A 76 12.12 -16.00 -34.46
N LEU A 77 11.67 -16.60 -33.35
CA LEU A 77 10.50 -17.44 -33.22
C LEU A 77 9.22 -16.61 -33.31
N LEU A 78 8.45 -16.99 -34.33
CA LEU A 78 7.04 -16.65 -34.58
C LEU A 78 6.81 -15.22 -35.04
N ARG A 79 7.45 -14.90 -36.17
CA ARG A 79 7.02 -13.85 -37.10
C ARG A 79 5.52 -14.01 -37.41
N ASP A 80 4.78 -12.94 -37.19
CA ASP A 80 3.48 -12.60 -37.80
C ASP A 80 2.25 -13.46 -37.49
N LYS A 81 2.32 -14.53 -36.70
CA LYS A 81 1.15 -15.42 -36.48
C LYS A 81 0.40 -15.23 -35.18
N PHE A 82 1.05 -14.80 -34.11
CA PHE A 82 0.44 -14.73 -32.79
C PHE A 82 0.96 -13.52 -31.98
N PRO A 83 0.12 -12.91 -31.12
CA PRO A 83 0.58 -12.00 -30.07
C PRO A 83 1.67 -12.64 -29.22
N GLN A 84 2.64 -11.86 -28.73
CA GLN A 84 3.75 -12.39 -27.93
C GLN A 84 3.73 -11.81 -26.51
N LEU A 85 4.03 -12.65 -25.52
CA LEU A 85 4.26 -12.26 -24.14
C LEU A 85 5.75 -12.45 -23.86
N VAL A 86 6.50 -11.36 -23.85
CA VAL A 86 7.95 -11.37 -23.68
C VAL A 86 8.28 -11.04 -22.22
N VAL A 87 8.82 -11.98 -21.47
CA VAL A 87 9.21 -11.81 -20.07
C VAL A 87 10.71 -11.56 -19.96
N LEU A 88 11.09 -10.42 -19.41
CA LEU A 88 12.48 -10.05 -19.10
C LEU A 88 12.70 -10.10 -17.59
N GLU A 89 13.62 -10.94 -17.13
CA GLU A 89 13.94 -11.13 -15.71
C GLU A 89 15.23 -10.44 -15.29
N GLY A 90 15.35 -10.06 -14.02
CA GLY A 90 16.61 -9.58 -13.44
C GLY A 90 16.78 -8.07 -13.53
N ILE A 91 15.67 -7.32 -13.56
CA ILE A 91 15.74 -5.85 -13.53
C ILE A 91 15.93 -5.39 -12.09
N ARG A 92 17.17 -5.03 -11.75
CA ARG A 92 17.57 -4.62 -10.39
C ARG A 92 17.73 -3.12 -10.26
N LYS A 93 17.59 -2.61 -9.03
CA LYS A 93 18.09 -1.28 -8.71
C LYS A 93 19.62 -1.34 -8.57
N SER A 94 20.33 -0.82 -9.56
CA SER A 94 21.77 -0.61 -9.41
C SER A 94 22.06 0.65 -8.58
N SER A 95 23.17 0.61 -7.84
CA SER A 95 23.69 1.75 -7.09
C SER A 95 24.27 2.87 -7.97
N GLU A 96 24.41 2.65 -9.28
CA GLU A 96 25.01 3.60 -10.22
C GLU A 96 23.93 4.31 -11.07
N SER A 97 24.07 5.64 -11.22
CA SER A 97 23.22 6.46 -12.10
C SER A 97 23.17 5.95 -13.55
N SER A 98 24.25 5.31 -14.00
CA SER A 98 24.39 4.66 -15.32
C SER A 98 23.32 3.59 -15.60
N SER A 99 22.67 3.06 -14.57
CA SER A 99 21.74 1.93 -14.73
C SER A 99 20.31 2.36 -14.99
N TRP A 100 19.92 3.55 -14.56
CA TRP A 100 18.66 4.16 -15.02
C TRP A 100 18.70 4.43 -16.52
N GLU A 101 19.84 4.90 -17.03
CA GLU A 101 20.06 5.08 -18.46
C GLU A 101 20.01 3.74 -19.21
N LYS A 102 20.54 2.65 -18.62
CA LYS A 102 20.42 1.30 -19.19
C LYS A 102 18.97 0.81 -19.21
N ILE A 103 18.22 0.95 -18.13
CA ILE A 103 16.81 0.51 -18.05
C ILE A 103 15.94 1.37 -18.97
N HIS A 104 16.16 2.69 -18.98
CA HIS A 104 15.46 3.61 -19.86
C HIS A 104 15.81 3.35 -21.32
N GLY A 105 17.10 3.13 -21.63
CA GLY A 105 17.58 2.76 -22.96
C GLY A 105 17.01 1.41 -23.41
N LEU A 106 16.92 0.44 -22.50
CA LEU A 106 16.28 -0.85 -22.72
C LEU A 106 14.79 -0.68 -23.07
N CYS A 107 14.03 0.03 -22.23
CA CYS A 107 12.61 0.24 -22.46
C CYS A 107 12.37 1.05 -23.74
N ARG A 108 13.20 2.06 -23.99
CA ARG A 108 13.12 2.91 -25.19
C ARG A 108 13.41 2.11 -26.44
N TRP A 109 14.48 1.32 -26.43
CA TRP A 109 14.81 0.41 -27.52
C TRP A 109 13.67 -0.60 -27.77
N ILE A 110 13.06 -1.13 -26.70
CA ILE A 110 11.90 -2.01 -26.79
C ILE A 110 10.69 -1.32 -27.44
N LEU A 111 10.39 -0.06 -27.09
CA LEU A 111 9.31 0.69 -27.74
C LEU A 111 9.62 1.04 -29.19
N GLU A 112 10.87 1.45 -29.47
CA GLU A 112 11.34 1.75 -30.82
C GLU A 112 11.28 0.52 -31.73
N LEU A 113 11.53 -0.67 -31.18
CA LEU A 113 11.28 -1.92 -31.88
C LEU A 113 9.79 -1.99 -32.32
N VAL A 114 8.85 -1.73 -31.41
CA VAL A 114 7.42 -1.86 -31.72
C VAL A 114 6.92 -0.80 -32.74
N GLU A 115 7.55 0.38 -32.82
CA GLU A 115 7.00 1.52 -33.57
C GLU A 115 7.49 1.68 -35.01
N GLU A 116 8.81 1.62 -35.29
CA GLU A 116 9.31 2.06 -36.61
C GLU A 116 10.16 1.04 -37.38
N GLU A 117 10.80 0.05 -36.74
CA GLU A 117 11.69 -0.89 -37.44
C GLU A 117 11.50 -2.37 -37.08
N ALA A 118 10.68 -2.71 -36.09
CA ALA A 118 10.52 -4.11 -35.63
C ALA A 118 9.16 -4.76 -35.85
N LYS A 119 8.37 -4.28 -36.81
CA LYS A 119 7.46 -5.19 -37.54
C LYS A 119 8.19 -6.43 -38.07
N ALA A 120 9.51 -6.35 -38.27
CA ALA A 120 10.36 -7.48 -38.65
C ALA A 120 10.70 -8.46 -37.51
N PHE A 121 10.54 -8.07 -36.22
CA PHE A 121 11.00 -8.87 -35.08
C PHE A 121 9.92 -9.21 -34.04
N LEU A 122 8.88 -8.38 -33.87
CA LEU A 122 7.82 -8.57 -32.89
C LEU A 122 6.43 -8.37 -33.50
N HIS A 123 5.44 -9.10 -32.99
CA HIS A 123 4.04 -8.89 -33.34
C HIS A 123 3.55 -7.51 -32.86
N GLY A 124 2.61 -6.87 -33.58
CA GLY A 124 2.07 -5.55 -33.20
C GLY A 124 1.37 -5.53 -31.83
N ASP A 125 0.87 -6.69 -31.40
CA ASP A 125 0.22 -6.91 -30.10
C ASP A 125 1.17 -7.51 -29.04
N THR A 126 2.48 -7.38 -29.22
CA THR A 126 3.45 -7.85 -28.23
C THR A 126 3.32 -7.07 -26.92
N THR A 127 3.19 -7.81 -25.83
CA THR A 127 3.24 -7.26 -24.47
C THR A 127 4.55 -7.71 -23.81
N LEU A 128 5.28 -6.75 -23.26
CA LEU A 128 6.53 -7.01 -22.53
C LEU A 128 6.25 -6.99 -21.04
N VAL A 129 6.77 -7.98 -20.34
CA VAL A 129 6.68 -8.12 -18.90
C VAL A 129 8.08 -8.00 -18.33
N LEU A 130 8.27 -7.03 -17.47
CA LEU A 130 9.53 -6.70 -16.83
C LEU A 130 9.46 -7.19 -15.38
N LEU A 131 10.10 -8.33 -15.10
CA LEU A 131 10.23 -8.88 -13.75
C LEU A 131 11.36 -8.16 -13.04
N ALA A 132 10.98 -7.30 -12.11
CA ALA A 132 11.87 -6.46 -11.36
C ALA A 132 12.05 -6.96 -9.93
N ASP A 133 13.28 -6.84 -9.44
CA ASP A 133 13.63 -7.23 -8.08
C ASP A 133 13.01 -6.29 -7.04
N GLU A 134 13.01 -6.73 -5.78
CA GLU A 134 12.34 -6.07 -4.66
C GLU A 134 12.76 -4.61 -4.43
N ASP A 135 13.98 -4.26 -4.83
CA ASP A 135 14.57 -2.94 -4.66
C ASP A 135 14.28 -1.98 -5.82
N PHE A 136 13.70 -2.48 -6.92
CA PHE A 136 13.42 -1.69 -8.12
C PHE A 136 12.39 -0.57 -7.82
N PRO A 137 12.71 0.70 -8.10
CA PRO A 137 11.86 1.83 -7.73
C PRO A 137 10.78 2.12 -8.79
N LEU A 138 9.80 1.21 -8.91
CA LEU A 138 8.66 1.29 -9.85
C LEU A 138 8.02 2.69 -9.95
N THR A 139 7.75 3.30 -8.79
CA THR A 139 7.05 4.59 -8.72
C THR A 139 7.89 5.74 -9.24
N GLU A 140 9.21 5.69 -9.05
CA GLU A 140 10.13 6.70 -9.57
C GLU A 140 10.26 6.56 -11.09
N PHE A 141 10.33 5.33 -11.61
CA PHE A 141 10.39 5.06 -13.05
C PHE A 141 9.18 5.64 -13.80
N SER A 142 7.96 5.39 -13.31
CA SER A 142 6.73 5.91 -13.94
C SER A 142 6.67 7.44 -14.05
N ARG A 143 7.44 8.16 -13.22
CA ARG A 143 7.49 9.62 -13.20
C ARG A 143 8.54 10.21 -14.15
N GLN A 144 9.47 9.39 -14.64
CA GLN A 144 10.58 9.87 -15.47
C GLN A 144 10.15 10.19 -16.90
N SER A 145 9.07 9.59 -17.42
CA SER A 145 8.55 9.96 -18.74
C SER A 145 7.05 9.70 -18.89
N LEU A 146 6.37 10.64 -19.56
CA LEU A 146 4.96 10.56 -19.91
C LEU A 146 4.66 9.37 -20.84
N THR A 147 5.62 8.99 -21.68
CA THR A 147 5.53 7.80 -22.52
C THR A 147 5.44 6.54 -21.67
N TRP A 148 6.23 6.43 -20.59
CA TRP A 148 6.13 5.30 -19.67
C TRP A 148 4.81 5.28 -18.92
N ALA A 149 4.34 6.44 -18.46
CA ALA A 149 3.07 6.55 -17.76
C ALA A 149 1.87 6.12 -18.64
N THR A 150 1.97 6.29 -19.97
CA THR A 150 0.91 5.93 -20.92
C THR A 150 1.03 4.50 -21.43
N GLU A 151 2.24 4.02 -21.73
CA GLU A 151 2.47 2.69 -22.30
C GLU A 151 2.63 1.58 -21.26
N ALA A 152 2.96 1.93 -20.02
CA ALA A 152 3.19 0.96 -18.96
C ALA A 152 1.99 0.77 -18.02
N ALA A 153 1.89 -0.43 -17.46
CA ALA A 153 1.19 -0.69 -16.20
C ALA A 153 2.15 -1.30 -15.20
N LEU A 154 1.97 -0.99 -13.92
CA LEU A 154 2.86 -1.43 -12.85
C LEU A 154 2.07 -2.26 -11.83
N LEU A 155 2.65 -3.37 -11.41
CA LEU A 155 2.16 -4.22 -10.33
C LEU A 155 3.31 -4.50 -9.37
N ASP A 156 3.04 -4.34 -8.08
CA ASP A 156 3.94 -4.77 -7.01
C ASP A 156 3.35 -6.04 -6.39
N LEU A 157 3.95 -7.19 -6.68
CA LEU A 157 3.56 -8.52 -6.21
C LEU A 157 4.17 -8.85 -4.84
N ARG A 158 5.00 -7.96 -4.27
CA ARG A 158 5.40 -8.06 -2.87
C ARG A 158 4.17 -8.07 -1.98
N ASP A 159 4.18 -8.92 -0.97
CA ASP A 159 3.12 -8.89 0.04
C ASP A 159 3.06 -7.50 0.71
N PHE A 160 1.91 -7.16 1.28
CA PHE A 160 1.72 -5.84 1.87
C PHE A 160 2.74 -5.54 2.98
N GLN A 161 3.11 -6.54 3.78
CA GLN A 161 4.07 -6.40 4.87
C GLN A 161 5.48 -6.05 4.35
N GLN A 162 5.96 -6.72 3.31
CA GLN A 162 7.21 -6.44 2.63
C GLN A 162 7.22 -5.02 2.04
N ARG A 163 6.12 -4.60 1.42
CA ARG A 163 5.98 -3.22 0.88
C ARG A 163 6.12 -2.18 1.98
N VAL A 164 5.44 -2.41 3.10
CA VAL A 164 5.53 -1.58 4.30
C VAL A 164 6.96 -1.55 4.85
N GLU A 165 7.60 -2.69 5.04
CA GLU A 165 8.95 -2.79 5.62
C GLU A 165 10.01 -2.12 4.76
N ALA A 166 10.00 -2.38 3.45
CA ALA A 166 10.91 -1.73 2.51
C ALA A 166 10.75 -0.19 2.56
N ARG A 167 9.50 0.28 2.68
CA ARG A 167 9.22 1.72 2.76
C ARG A 167 9.67 2.31 4.10
N LEU A 168 9.44 1.63 5.21
CA LEU A 168 9.89 2.06 6.54
C LEU A 168 11.41 2.12 6.64
N ALA A 169 12.12 1.19 6.00
CA ALA A 169 13.57 1.25 5.88
C ALA A 169 14.04 2.52 5.13
N VAL A 170 13.37 2.84 4.01
CA VAL A 170 13.65 4.09 3.26
C VAL A 170 13.32 5.33 4.10
N TYR A 171 12.20 5.34 4.81
CA TYR A 171 11.82 6.46 5.68
C TYR A 171 12.84 6.65 6.82
N ARG A 172 13.22 5.57 7.50
CA ARG A 172 14.22 5.55 8.56
C ARG A 172 15.56 6.11 8.08
N LYS A 173 16.02 5.69 6.90
CA LYS A 173 17.29 6.17 6.32
C LYS A 173 17.20 7.59 5.79
N LYS A 174 16.27 7.87 4.87
CA LYS A 174 16.21 9.14 4.13
C LYS A 174 15.58 10.29 4.92
N ILE A 175 14.54 10.02 5.70
CA ILE A 175 13.77 11.07 6.40
C ILE A 175 14.28 11.24 7.83
N LEU A 176 14.54 10.13 8.54
CA LEU A 176 15.03 10.21 9.92
C LEU A 176 16.55 10.29 10.04
N GLY A 177 17.30 9.99 8.97
CA GLY A 177 18.77 9.99 8.98
C GLY A 177 19.37 8.87 9.85
N ILE A 178 18.68 7.74 9.98
CA ILE A 178 19.07 6.63 10.84
C ILE A 178 19.53 5.47 9.96
N ASP A 179 20.83 5.23 9.92
CA ASP A 179 21.45 4.14 9.12
C ASP A 179 21.96 2.97 10.00
N ALA A 180 21.38 2.82 11.19
CA ALA A 180 21.76 1.74 12.11
C ALA A 180 21.12 0.40 11.68
N PRO A 181 21.80 -0.75 11.88
CA PRO A 181 21.17 -2.07 11.72
C PRO A 181 19.99 -2.23 12.70
N GLY A 182 18.98 -3.00 12.30
CA GLY A 182 17.79 -3.29 13.10
C GLY A 182 16.57 -3.56 12.23
N SER A 183 15.47 -4.01 12.84
CA SER A 183 14.21 -4.23 12.11
C SER A 183 13.73 -2.92 11.48
N ALA A 184 13.25 -2.98 10.23
CA ALA A 184 12.80 -1.80 9.49
C ALA A 184 11.70 -1.01 10.23
N GLY A 185 10.95 -1.71 11.09
CA GLY A 185 9.88 -1.15 11.91
C GLY A 185 10.29 -0.58 13.26
N GLN A 186 11.51 -0.79 13.77
CA GLN A 186 11.90 -0.31 15.11
C GLN A 186 12.90 0.85 15.07
N LEU A 187 12.70 1.80 15.97
CA LEU A 187 13.57 2.94 16.19
C LEU A 187 14.47 2.73 17.42
N PRO A 188 15.77 3.05 17.32
CA PRO A 188 16.63 3.16 18.48
C PRO A 188 16.09 4.18 19.49
N GLU A 189 16.35 3.97 20.78
CA GLU A 189 15.84 4.80 21.89
C GLU A 189 16.03 6.30 21.66
N LYS A 190 17.25 6.72 21.29
CA LYS A 190 17.59 8.12 20.96
C LYS A 190 16.78 8.76 19.82
N HIS A 191 16.03 7.96 19.07
CA HIS A 191 15.23 8.38 17.92
C HIS A 191 13.73 8.11 18.09
N GLN A 192 13.29 7.50 19.19
CA GLN A 192 11.90 7.14 19.45
C GLN A 192 10.94 8.33 19.32
N LEU A 193 11.29 9.50 19.86
CA LEU A 193 10.48 10.71 19.72
C LEU A 193 10.35 11.19 18.26
N ARG A 194 11.25 10.78 17.36
CA ARG A 194 11.14 11.08 15.92
C ARG A 194 9.99 10.35 15.23
N ASN A 195 9.39 9.38 15.92
CA ASN A 195 8.16 8.74 15.48
C ASN A 195 6.96 9.70 15.54
N TYR A 196 7.03 10.76 16.34
CA TYR A 196 5.99 11.77 16.40
C TYR A 196 6.31 12.96 15.51
N SER A 197 5.26 13.50 14.90
CA SER A 197 5.34 14.81 14.26
C SER A 197 5.72 15.88 15.26
N MET A 198 6.32 16.98 14.79
CA MET A 198 6.70 18.09 15.69
C MET A 198 5.49 18.63 16.45
N GLU A 199 4.32 18.68 15.81
CA GLU A 199 3.08 19.14 16.44
C GLU A 199 2.66 18.28 17.64
N VAL A 200 3.06 17.01 17.69
CA VAL A 200 2.77 16.11 18.81
C VAL A 200 3.94 16.03 19.79
N ARG A 201 5.17 15.98 19.27
CA ARG A 201 6.37 15.70 20.07
C ARG A 201 6.56 16.70 21.20
N ASP A 202 6.34 17.98 20.92
CA ASP A 202 6.58 19.05 21.88
C ASP A 202 5.59 18.99 23.05
N ASP A 203 4.42 18.39 22.81
CA ASP A 203 3.34 18.27 23.78
C ASP A 203 3.30 16.86 24.41
N LEU A 204 4.12 15.91 23.96
CA LEU A 204 4.03 14.50 24.37
C LEU A 204 4.15 14.30 25.89
N GLN A 205 4.96 15.14 26.56
CA GLN A 205 5.21 15.06 27.99
C GLN A 205 4.30 15.97 28.84
N SER A 206 3.69 16.97 28.23
CA SER A 206 2.90 18.00 28.92
C SER A 206 1.41 17.87 28.69
N SER A 207 1.02 17.21 27.59
CA SER A 207 -0.36 16.97 27.22
C SER A 207 -0.93 15.80 28.02
N PRO A 208 -2.01 16.00 28.79
CA PRO A 208 -2.67 14.90 29.48
C PRO A 208 -3.20 13.83 28.50
N TYR A 209 -3.33 14.15 27.21
CA TYR A 209 -3.79 13.22 26.17
C TYR A 209 -2.70 12.26 25.67
N LEU A 210 -1.43 12.53 25.99
CA LEU A 210 -0.28 11.81 25.43
C LEU A 210 0.58 11.12 26.50
N MET A 211 0.23 11.28 27.78
CA MET A 211 1.03 10.78 28.91
C MET A 211 1.12 9.24 28.98
N ASP A 212 0.09 8.53 28.50
CA ASP A 212 0.01 7.06 28.59
C ASP A 212 0.67 6.33 27.41
N ILE A 213 1.46 7.05 26.59
CA ILE A 213 2.19 6.47 25.47
C ILE A 213 3.43 5.76 26.01
N THR A 214 3.52 4.44 25.78
CA THR A 214 4.61 3.62 26.30
C THR A 214 5.87 3.70 25.43
N GLN A 215 7.03 3.40 26.02
CA GLN A 215 8.30 3.39 25.28
C GLN A 215 8.30 2.39 24.11
N GLU A 216 7.60 1.27 24.26
CA GLU A 216 7.41 0.27 23.20
C GLU A 216 6.70 0.88 21.99
N GLU A 217 5.62 1.63 22.23
CA GLU A 217 4.89 2.33 21.17
C GLU A 217 5.76 3.38 20.49
N LEU A 218 6.57 4.13 21.25
CA LEU A 218 7.51 5.09 20.66
C LEU A 218 8.53 4.41 19.72
N SER A 219 8.90 3.17 20.02
CA SER A 219 9.88 2.39 19.25
C SER A 219 9.34 1.87 17.92
N SER A 220 8.04 1.57 17.82
CA SER A 220 7.47 0.96 16.62
C SER A 220 6.97 1.99 15.61
N LEU A 221 7.59 2.06 14.44
CA LEU A 221 7.11 2.82 13.27
C LEU A 221 5.78 2.31 12.73
N LYS A 222 5.42 1.06 13.06
CA LYS A 222 4.17 0.41 12.63
C LYS A 222 3.03 0.59 13.64
N SER A 223 3.25 1.26 14.78
CA SER A 223 2.24 1.35 15.84
C SER A 223 0.96 2.08 15.37
N PRO A 224 -0.22 1.40 15.40
CA PRO A 224 -1.49 2.04 15.06
C PRO A 224 -1.85 3.18 16.01
N ARG A 225 -1.46 3.09 17.30
CA ARG A 225 -1.70 4.16 18.28
C ARG A 225 -0.87 5.39 17.96
N VAL A 226 0.42 5.24 17.62
CA VAL A 226 1.27 6.36 17.18
C VAL A 226 0.70 7.02 15.91
N MET A 227 0.18 6.21 14.97
CA MET A 227 -0.47 6.72 13.76
C MET A 227 -1.73 7.51 14.10
N ALA A 228 -2.61 6.96 14.94
CA ALA A 228 -3.83 7.63 15.38
C ALA A 228 -3.52 8.96 16.08
N VAL A 229 -2.55 8.98 17.00
CA VAL A 229 -2.11 10.21 17.67
C VAL A 229 -1.60 11.23 16.64
N ASN A 230 -0.70 10.84 15.73
CA ASN A 230 -0.21 11.74 14.69
C ASN A 230 -1.33 12.22 13.75
N PHE A 231 -2.40 11.45 13.57
CA PHE A 231 -3.52 11.87 12.75
C PHE A 231 -4.43 12.86 13.49
N PHE A 232 -4.94 12.49 14.68
CA PHE A 232 -6.01 13.22 15.34
C PHE A 232 -5.53 14.40 16.19
N TYR A 233 -4.35 14.31 16.81
CA TYR A 233 -3.85 15.39 17.66
C TYR A 233 -3.69 16.73 16.92
N PRO A 234 -3.13 16.77 15.69
CA PRO A 234 -3.13 18.00 14.89
C PRO A 234 -4.52 18.57 14.61
N LEU A 235 -5.56 17.71 14.44
CA LEU A 235 -6.94 18.17 14.25
C LEU A 235 -7.48 18.82 15.52
N LEU A 236 -7.26 18.20 16.68
CA LEU A 236 -7.68 18.75 17.96
C LEU A 236 -7.03 20.10 18.22
N ARG A 237 -5.69 20.14 18.16
CA ARG A 237 -4.88 21.33 18.47
C ARG A 237 -5.27 22.54 17.61
N ARG A 238 -5.80 22.30 16.42
CA ARG A 238 -6.19 23.33 15.44
C ARG A 238 -7.71 23.51 15.34
N HIS A 239 -8.49 22.90 16.23
CA HIS A 239 -9.96 22.92 16.20
C HIS A 239 -10.54 22.54 14.83
N ALA A 240 -9.92 21.56 14.16
CA ALA A 240 -10.23 21.14 12.79
C ALA A 240 -10.94 19.78 12.70
N LEU A 241 -11.31 19.19 13.84
CA LEU A 241 -11.95 17.88 13.92
C LEU A 241 -13.33 17.85 13.22
N GLU A 242 -14.03 18.99 13.16
CA GLU A 242 -15.29 19.11 12.43
C GLU A 242 -15.12 18.78 10.95
N ARG A 243 -13.96 19.13 10.36
CA ARG A 243 -13.65 18.83 8.95
C ARG A 243 -13.50 17.34 8.69
N PHE A 244 -13.00 16.60 9.67
CA PHE A 244 -12.91 15.13 9.59
C PHE A 244 -14.31 14.52 9.51
N PHE A 245 -15.24 14.96 10.37
CA PHE A 245 -16.62 14.47 10.34
C PHE A 245 -17.38 14.90 9.09
N GLN A 246 -17.20 16.15 8.63
CA GLN A 246 -17.76 16.60 7.35
C GLN A 246 -17.25 15.76 6.18
N ALA A 247 -15.96 15.37 6.16
CA ALA A 247 -15.39 14.51 5.11
C ALA A 247 -15.99 13.10 5.11
N LEU A 248 -16.40 12.62 6.28
CA LEU A 248 -17.12 11.37 6.47
C LEU A 248 -18.63 11.49 6.22
N GLY A 249 -19.14 12.69 5.98
CA GLY A 249 -20.58 12.94 5.82
C GLY A 249 -21.38 12.87 7.13
N VAL A 250 -20.73 13.01 8.28
CA VAL A 250 -21.36 13.01 9.60
C VAL A 250 -21.80 14.44 9.95
N SER A 251 -23.11 14.65 10.10
CA SER A 251 -23.72 15.97 10.33
C SER A 251 -24.05 16.27 11.79
N ALA A 252 -23.81 15.34 12.72
CA ALA A 252 -24.18 15.46 14.13
C ALA A 252 -23.46 16.58 14.91
N GLY A 253 -22.47 17.24 14.29
CA GLY A 253 -21.62 18.22 14.96
C GLY A 253 -20.72 17.57 16.03
N LEU A 254 -19.79 18.37 16.56
CA LEU A 254 -18.97 17.97 17.70
C LEU A 254 -19.66 18.36 19.00
N SER A 255 -19.43 17.60 20.07
CA SER A 255 -19.80 18.04 21.42
C SER A 255 -19.09 19.34 21.78
N GLU A 256 -19.79 20.27 22.44
CA GLU A 256 -19.21 21.54 22.91
C GLU A 256 -18.08 21.32 23.94
N ASN A 257 -18.07 20.17 24.62
CA ASN A 257 -17.10 19.80 25.65
C ASN A 257 -16.07 18.78 25.14
N LEU A 258 -15.61 18.93 23.90
CA LEU A 258 -14.57 18.04 23.35
C LEU A 258 -13.20 18.40 23.92
N GLU A 259 -13.05 18.15 25.21
CA GLU A 259 -11.84 18.43 25.97
C GLU A 259 -10.81 17.30 25.82
N SER A 260 -11.19 16.09 25.40
CA SER A 260 -10.25 14.97 25.20
C SER A 260 -10.69 14.00 24.11
N LEU A 261 -9.72 13.33 23.47
CA LEU A 261 -9.96 12.08 22.74
C LEU A 261 -9.68 10.93 23.70
N GLU A 262 -10.65 10.05 23.88
CA GLU A 262 -10.41 8.77 24.54
C GLU A 262 -9.68 7.87 23.53
N LEU A 263 -8.35 7.78 23.68
CA LEU A 263 -7.51 6.78 23.00
C LEU A 263 -7.56 5.41 23.68
N ASP A 264 -8.43 5.26 24.68
CA ASP A 264 -8.25 4.31 25.78
C ASP A 264 -9.26 3.14 25.78
N GLY A 265 -9.91 2.92 24.64
CA GLY A 265 -10.62 1.67 24.40
C GLY A 265 -9.70 0.68 23.73
N GLU A 266 -9.02 -0.19 24.47
CA GLU A 266 -8.63 -1.49 23.92
C GLU A 266 -9.90 -2.32 23.75
N TYR A 267 -10.55 -2.21 22.59
CA TYR A 267 -11.70 -3.04 22.30
C TYR A 267 -11.24 -4.36 21.72
N ALA A 268 -11.13 -5.39 22.57
CA ALA A 268 -10.49 -6.66 22.24
C ALA A 268 -8.98 -6.51 21.90
N GLY A 269 -8.23 -5.73 22.70
CA GLY A 269 -6.78 -5.58 22.57
C GLY A 269 -6.36 -4.62 21.44
N GLN A 270 -7.23 -3.68 21.11
CA GLN A 270 -7.18 -3.00 19.82
C GLN A 270 -7.51 -1.51 19.97
N PRO A 271 -6.65 -0.59 19.49
CA PRO A 271 -6.84 0.82 19.76
C PRO A 271 -8.05 1.35 18.99
N VAL A 272 -8.94 2.04 19.71
CA VAL A 272 -10.11 2.73 19.18
C VAL A 272 -10.05 4.18 19.63
N VAL A 273 -10.28 5.10 18.70
CA VAL A 273 -10.45 6.52 19.02
C VAL A 273 -11.93 6.79 19.19
N LYS A 274 -12.35 7.14 20.40
CA LYS A 274 -13.74 7.48 20.69
C LYS A 274 -13.91 8.99 20.76
N ILE A 275 -14.90 9.50 20.03
CA ILE A 275 -15.18 10.93 19.89
C ILE A 275 -16.65 11.21 20.19
N PRO A 276 -16.98 12.03 21.21
CA PRO A 276 -18.35 12.41 21.50
C PRO A 276 -18.89 13.39 20.46
N LEU A 277 -20.14 13.19 20.02
CA LEU A 277 -20.85 14.01 19.05
C LEU A 277 -21.88 14.93 19.74
N GLY A 278 -22.32 15.97 19.03
CA GLY A 278 -23.21 17.00 19.58
C GLY A 278 -24.62 16.51 19.90
N ASP A 279 -25.04 15.37 19.33
CA ASP A 279 -26.33 14.73 19.58
C ASP A 279 -26.32 13.75 20.77
N GLY A 280 -25.20 13.66 21.50
CA GLY A 280 -25.01 12.75 22.62
C GLY A 280 -24.56 11.34 22.22
N SER A 281 -24.40 11.07 20.91
CA SER A 281 -23.81 9.81 20.42
C SER A 281 -22.29 9.85 20.40
N CYS A 282 -21.66 8.71 20.09
CA CYS A 282 -20.21 8.59 19.93
C CYS A 282 -19.82 8.07 18.55
N ALA A 283 -18.71 8.60 18.03
CA ALA A 283 -17.99 8.04 16.89
C ALA A 283 -16.82 7.18 17.38
N TRP A 284 -16.83 5.90 17.01
CA TRP A 284 -15.84 4.89 17.37
C TRP A 284 -14.97 4.59 16.15
N ILE A 285 -13.73 5.08 16.17
CA ILE A 285 -12.85 5.04 15.00
C ILE A 285 -11.77 3.98 15.18
N PHE A 286 -11.79 2.99 14.31
CA PHE A 286 -10.81 1.92 14.26
C PHE A 286 -9.72 2.29 13.27
N CYS A 287 -8.54 2.61 13.80
CA CYS A 287 -7.36 2.99 13.02
C CYS A 287 -6.47 1.77 12.80
N ARG A 288 -6.38 1.28 11.57
CA ARG A 288 -5.63 0.05 11.29
C ARG A 288 -4.74 0.19 10.07
N TYR A 289 -3.65 -0.57 10.10
CA TYR A 289 -2.50 -0.32 9.25
C TYR A 289 -1.90 -1.61 8.66
N ALA A 290 -1.77 -2.69 9.44
CA ALA A 290 -1.22 -3.96 8.94
C ALA A 290 -2.32 -4.96 8.56
N GLU A 291 -2.01 -5.83 7.59
CA GLU A 291 -2.87 -6.97 7.23
C GLU A 291 -2.92 -8.01 8.37
N GLU A 292 -1.82 -8.13 9.12
CA GLU A 292 -1.71 -8.92 10.35
C GLU A 292 -2.75 -8.51 11.41
N ASP A 293 -3.12 -7.23 11.45
CA ASP A 293 -4.16 -6.71 12.36
C ASP A 293 -5.58 -7.22 11.99
N PHE A 294 -5.73 -7.89 10.85
CA PHE A 294 -6.97 -8.46 10.29
C PHE A 294 -6.81 -9.89 9.77
N LEU A 295 -5.81 -10.63 10.23
CA LEU A 295 -5.79 -12.08 10.03
C LEU A 295 -7.14 -12.69 10.46
N PRO A 296 -7.58 -13.81 9.89
CA PRO A 296 -8.81 -14.49 10.31
C PRO A 296 -8.81 -14.71 11.84
N GLY A 297 -9.61 -13.91 12.57
CA GLY A 297 -9.65 -13.88 14.05
C GLY A 297 -9.19 -12.58 14.70
N ALA A 298 -8.45 -11.72 14.00
CA ALA A 298 -7.93 -10.44 14.49
C ALA A 298 -8.86 -9.25 14.21
N PHE A 299 -9.86 -9.34 13.32
CA PHE A 299 -10.85 -8.28 13.14
C PHE A 299 -12.18 -8.79 12.58
N PRO A 300 -13.28 -8.19 13.05
CA PRO A 300 -13.97 -8.69 14.22
C PRO A 300 -14.56 -10.04 13.80
N ASN A 301 -14.09 -11.11 14.44
CA ASN A 301 -14.92 -12.31 14.44
C ASN A 301 -16.32 -11.92 14.94
N GLU A 302 -17.32 -12.73 14.63
CA GLU A 302 -18.73 -12.49 15.01
C GLU A 302 -18.86 -12.00 16.47
N LYS A 303 -18.00 -12.52 17.36
CA LYS A 303 -17.87 -12.15 18.78
C LYS A 303 -17.53 -10.69 19.06
N VAL A 304 -16.62 -10.06 18.32
CA VAL A 304 -16.29 -8.63 18.53
C VAL A 304 -17.43 -7.75 18.00
N TRP A 305 -18.08 -8.13 16.89
CA TRP A 305 -19.31 -7.45 16.43
C TRP A 305 -20.47 -7.62 17.41
N GLU A 306 -20.60 -8.78 18.05
CA GLU A 306 -21.58 -9.03 19.12
C GLU A 306 -21.29 -8.19 20.36
N THR A 307 -20.02 -8.12 20.77
CA THR A 307 -19.61 -7.29 21.92
C THR A 307 -19.90 -5.82 21.60
N LEU A 308 -19.51 -5.35 20.42
CA LEU A 308 -19.79 -3.98 19.96
C LEU A 308 -21.30 -3.71 19.92
N ARG A 309 -22.11 -4.63 19.37
CA ARG A 309 -23.58 -4.51 19.40
C ARG A 309 -24.15 -4.40 20.82
N GLY A 310 -23.55 -5.09 21.79
CA GLY A 310 -23.95 -4.99 23.20
C GLY A 310 -23.52 -3.70 23.90
N THR A 311 -22.54 -2.98 23.34
CA THR A 311 -21.93 -1.79 23.97
C THR A 311 -22.36 -0.48 23.30
N LEU A 312 -22.67 -0.53 22.00
CA LEU A 312 -22.98 0.65 21.20
C LEU A 312 -24.43 1.07 21.36
N HIS A 313 -24.65 2.38 21.49
CA HIS A 313 -25.98 2.95 21.41
C HIS A 313 -26.47 2.95 19.96
N SER A 314 -27.79 2.94 19.76
CA SER A 314 -28.40 2.91 18.41
C SER A 314 -28.02 4.10 17.54
N GLN A 315 -27.57 5.20 18.15
CA GLN A 315 -27.14 6.42 17.46
C GLN A 315 -25.62 6.50 17.27
N ASP A 316 -24.85 5.55 17.80
CA ASP A 316 -23.40 5.57 17.63
C ASP A 316 -22.99 5.37 16.17
N ARG A 317 -21.75 5.74 15.86
CA ARG A 317 -21.13 5.61 14.54
C ARG A 317 -19.86 4.78 14.66
N ILE A 318 -19.70 3.79 13.79
CA ILE A 318 -18.46 3.01 13.70
C ILE A 318 -17.73 3.46 12.44
N ILE A 319 -16.49 3.92 12.57
CA ILE A 319 -15.69 4.37 11.44
C ILE A 319 -14.50 3.43 11.30
N LEU A 320 -14.40 2.79 10.14
CA LEU A 320 -13.31 1.88 9.79
C LEU A 320 -12.37 2.58 8.81
N LEU A 321 -11.14 2.86 9.26
CA LEU A 321 -10.10 3.48 8.43
C LEU A 321 -9.01 2.47 8.08
N TYR A 322 -8.78 2.28 6.78
CA TYR A 322 -7.81 1.31 6.25
C TYR A 322 -6.90 1.91 5.17
N PRO A 323 -5.68 1.39 4.95
CA PRO A 323 -4.79 1.82 3.88
C PRO A 323 -5.32 1.40 2.49
N ARG A 324 -5.11 2.26 1.48
CA ARG A 324 -5.41 1.91 0.09
C ARG A 324 -4.51 0.75 -0.36
N GLY A 325 -5.09 -0.18 -1.11
CA GLY A 325 -4.37 -1.33 -1.66
C GLY A 325 -4.25 -2.54 -0.73
N ASN A 326 -4.77 -2.45 0.50
CA ASN A 326 -4.99 -3.62 1.33
C ASN A 326 -6.39 -4.21 1.04
N THR A 327 -6.43 -5.20 0.15
CA THR A 327 -7.67 -5.80 -0.35
C THR A 327 -8.39 -6.64 0.70
N ALA A 328 -7.63 -7.30 1.60
CA ALA A 328 -8.22 -8.05 2.71
C ALA A 328 -9.00 -7.11 3.65
N LEU A 329 -8.41 -5.98 4.03
CA LEU A 329 -9.07 -4.95 4.86
C LEU A 329 -10.33 -4.38 4.20
N GLN A 330 -10.24 -4.10 2.90
CA GLN A 330 -11.37 -3.60 2.14
C GLN A 330 -12.54 -4.59 2.09
N GLN A 331 -12.26 -5.88 1.94
CA GLN A 331 -13.28 -6.92 1.93
C GLN A 331 -13.90 -7.09 3.32
N ALA A 332 -13.09 -7.12 4.38
CA ALA A 332 -13.57 -7.21 5.76
C ALA A 332 -14.48 -6.03 6.12
N ALA A 333 -14.08 -4.80 5.76
CA ALA A 333 -14.89 -3.61 6.01
C ALA A 333 -16.24 -3.64 5.26
N ARG A 334 -16.25 -4.11 4.01
CA ARG A 334 -17.50 -4.31 3.25
C ARG A 334 -18.39 -5.40 3.84
N GLN A 335 -17.81 -6.51 4.29
CA GLN A 335 -18.56 -7.59 4.93
C GLN A 335 -19.19 -7.12 6.25
N ALA A 336 -18.48 -6.29 7.01
CA ALA A 336 -19.00 -5.67 8.22
C ALA A 336 -20.21 -4.77 7.95
N GLU A 337 -20.13 -3.90 6.94
CA GLU A 337 -21.25 -3.05 6.51
C GLU A 337 -22.48 -3.90 6.15
N VAL A 338 -22.29 -5.01 5.44
CA VAL A 338 -23.38 -5.92 5.04
C VAL A 338 -23.97 -6.66 6.25
N SER A 339 -23.14 -7.14 7.17
CA SER A 339 -23.56 -8.01 8.28
C SER A 339 -24.37 -7.27 9.35
N MET A 340 -24.21 -5.96 9.47
CA MET A 340 -24.79 -5.17 10.56
C MET A 340 -26.20 -4.64 10.26
N GLY A 341 -26.66 -4.63 9.00
CA GLY A 341 -28.04 -4.28 8.65
C GLY A 341 -28.42 -2.80 8.84
N LYS A 342 -29.63 -2.43 8.41
CA LYS A 342 -30.11 -1.02 8.34
C LYS A 342 -30.39 -0.34 9.69
N ASP A 343 -30.55 -1.11 10.77
CA ASP A 343 -30.88 -0.60 12.11
C ASP A 343 -29.65 -0.53 13.04
N SER A 344 -28.45 -0.79 12.53
CA SER A 344 -27.19 -0.75 13.30
C SER A 344 -26.58 0.64 13.39
N PRO A 345 -25.64 0.87 14.35
CA PRO A 345 -24.78 2.04 14.34
C PRO A 345 -24.17 2.21 12.94
N MET A 346 -24.37 3.37 12.34
CA MET A 346 -23.99 3.62 10.94
C MET A 346 -22.49 3.40 10.78
N ILE A 347 -22.14 2.28 10.13
CA ILE A 347 -20.77 1.89 9.81
C ILE A 347 -20.32 2.69 8.60
N LEU A 348 -19.15 3.30 8.70
CA LEU A 348 -18.49 4.05 7.65
C LEU A 348 -17.13 3.42 7.37
N ALA A 349 -16.97 2.75 6.24
CA ALA A 349 -15.68 2.28 5.78
C ALA A 349 -15.06 3.26 4.77
N MET A 350 -13.82 3.70 5.01
CA MET A 350 -13.12 4.60 4.09
C MET A 350 -11.61 4.36 4.14
N SER A 351 -10.92 4.53 3.00
CA SER A 351 -9.46 4.52 3.06
C SER A 351 -8.92 5.83 3.63
N TRP A 352 -7.80 5.76 4.33
CA TRP A 352 -7.11 6.95 4.85
C TRP A 352 -6.81 8.00 3.77
N GLU A 353 -6.39 7.56 2.58
CA GLU A 353 -6.10 8.43 1.43
C GLU A 353 -7.35 9.13 0.94
N GLU A 354 -8.48 8.43 0.86
CA GLU A 354 -9.76 9.01 0.47
C GLU A 354 -10.22 10.04 1.51
N LEU A 355 -10.15 9.68 2.80
CA LEU A 355 -10.49 10.58 3.89
C LEU A 355 -9.67 11.87 3.84
N ILE A 356 -8.34 11.76 3.69
CA ILE A 356 -7.47 12.94 3.59
C ILE A 356 -7.84 13.77 2.37
N LEU A 357 -8.03 13.17 1.19
CA LEU A 357 -8.41 13.92 -0.01
C LEU A 357 -9.71 14.70 0.19
N ARG A 358 -10.73 14.06 0.82
CA ARG A 358 -11.99 14.73 1.15
C ARG A 358 -11.78 15.85 2.17
N MET A 359 -11.06 15.61 3.26
CA MET A 359 -10.76 16.64 4.26
C MET A 359 -10.05 17.86 3.65
N LEU A 360 -9.09 17.64 2.74
CA LEU A 360 -8.35 18.69 2.07
C LEU A 360 -9.20 19.48 1.06
N SER A 361 -10.30 18.91 0.58
CA SER A 361 -11.23 19.59 -0.33
C SER A 361 -12.18 20.57 0.38
N LEU A 362 -12.44 20.38 1.68
CA LEU A 362 -13.49 21.10 2.41
C LEU A 362 -13.12 22.53 2.83
N LYS A 363 -11.83 22.87 3.00
CA LYS A 363 -11.35 24.25 3.24
C LYS A 363 -9.82 24.34 3.19
N ARG A 364 -9.28 25.48 2.75
CA ARG A 364 -7.83 25.74 2.70
C ARG A 364 -7.28 26.16 4.07
N ASP A 365 -6.88 25.20 4.90
CA ASP A 365 -5.81 25.41 5.87
C ASP A 365 -4.51 24.89 5.24
N ASN A 366 -3.68 25.80 4.73
CA ASN A 366 -2.46 25.42 4.02
C ASN A 366 -1.48 24.64 4.89
N ARG A 367 -1.45 24.88 6.21
CA ARG A 367 -0.55 24.19 7.12
C ARG A 367 -1.03 22.77 7.40
N LEU A 368 -2.32 22.60 7.69
CA LEU A 368 -2.90 21.27 7.90
C LEU A 368 -2.88 20.45 6.60
N ALA A 369 -3.09 21.12 5.45
CA ALA A 369 -2.98 20.49 4.15
C ALA A 369 -1.56 20.01 3.84
N TYR A 370 -0.56 20.85 4.10
CA TYR A 370 0.83 20.45 3.97
C TYR A 370 1.16 19.29 4.91
N TYR A 371 0.71 19.34 6.17
CA TYR A 371 0.92 18.28 7.15
C TYR A 371 0.41 16.93 6.66
N TYR A 372 -0.86 16.82 6.28
CA TYR A 372 -1.41 15.53 5.85
C TYR A 372 -0.85 15.05 4.52
N LYS A 373 -0.61 15.96 3.57
CA LYS A 373 -0.15 15.61 2.24
C LYS A 373 1.33 15.24 2.19
N GLU A 374 2.18 16.00 2.88
CA GLU A 374 3.62 15.90 2.78
C GLU A 374 4.27 15.21 3.98
N TRP A 375 3.64 15.19 5.16
CA TRP A 375 4.19 14.49 6.31
C TRP A 375 3.46 13.17 6.58
N PHE A 376 2.16 13.24 6.90
CA PHE A 376 1.38 12.08 7.32
C PHE A 376 1.30 11.03 6.20
N SER A 377 0.87 11.43 5.00
CA SER A 377 0.73 10.49 3.87
C SER A 377 2.05 9.87 3.45
N ILE A 378 3.15 10.63 3.49
CA ILE A 378 4.48 10.12 3.13
C ILE A 378 4.95 9.06 4.10
N LYS A 379 4.68 9.27 5.39
CA LYS A 379 5.07 8.36 6.45
C LYS A 379 4.17 7.14 6.53
N TYR A 380 2.86 7.34 6.41
CA TYR A 380 1.81 6.39 6.80
C TYR A 380 0.93 5.86 5.68
N LEU A 381 1.01 6.34 4.43
CA LEU A 381 0.03 5.95 3.38
C LEU A 381 0.63 5.64 2.00
N ARG A 382 1.84 6.12 1.68
CA ARG A 382 2.48 5.84 0.39
C ARG A 382 3.20 4.46 0.38
N TYR A 383 2.45 3.36 0.45
CA TYR A 383 2.95 1.96 0.36
C TYR A 383 2.64 1.28 -0.96
#